data_AF-E4TFY8-F1
#
_entry.id   AF-E4TFY8-F1
#
_cell.length_a   1.000
_cell.length_b   1.000
_cell.length_c   1.000
_cell.angle_alpha   90.00
_cell.angle_beta   90.00
_cell.angle_gamma   90.00
#
_symmetry.space_group_name_H-M   'P 1'
#
loop_
_entity.id
_entity.type
_entity.pdbx_description
1 polymer ?
#
loop_
_entity_poly.entity_id
_entity_poly.type
_entity_poly.pdbx_seq_one_letter_code
_entity_poly.pdbx_strand_id
1 'polypeptide(L)'
;MFRKIVSLTTLWSFIGMTFTGIILFIVPEGRVAYWADLHIIGLTKDQWGDLHTTISALFMISGLLHTYLNWNAIVLYFKSKAKKIVIFTPSFTISTIIFLIFIVGTYYKVSPFKDLLVLSDKVKESWREKVGTPPYPHAELSKLNDLCKKEGLDINVVVQILKDNNVQFSSPDEKFLDISRKNKLSPSSLWDLIESKYDEYEDKIEGANNATSEKMVSENQPTGLGKMKLSEFSKKYKISIDDAIITLKKEGFNPKEDMTLKEIAEQKQVVPMDLYDLLLKNKKK
;
A
#
# COMPACT_ATOMS: atom_id res chain seq x y z
N MET A 1 -14.34 -38.00 -28.81
CA MET A 1 -13.21 -37.05 -28.80
C MET A 1 -13.47 -35.87 -27.87
N PHE A 2 -14.61 -35.17 -28.01
CA PHE A 2 -14.99 -34.00 -27.18
C PHE A 2 -14.89 -34.22 -25.66
N ARG A 3 -15.44 -35.32 -25.11
CA ARG A 3 -15.33 -35.62 -23.66
C ARG A 3 -13.87 -35.69 -23.17
N LYS A 4 -12.96 -36.27 -23.96
CA LYS A 4 -11.54 -36.37 -23.60
C LYS A 4 -10.88 -34.99 -23.58
N ILE A 5 -11.22 -34.14 -24.57
CA ILE A 5 -10.73 -32.76 -24.64
C ILE A 5 -11.18 -31.99 -23.39
N VAL A 6 -12.49 -31.98 -23.08
CA VAL A 6 -13.02 -31.29 -21.90
C VAL A 6 -12.37 -31.76 -20.60
N SER A 7 -12.19 -33.07 -20.42
CA SER A 7 -11.50 -33.61 -19.24
C SER A 7 -10.03 -33.18 -19.16
N LEU A 8 -9.28 -33.22 -20.25
CA LEU A 8 -7.89 -32.76 -20.27
C LEU A 8 -7.79 -31.24 -20.07
N THR A 9 -8.69 -30.45 -20.64
CA THR A 9 -8.78 -29.00 -20.41
C THR A 9 -9.08 -28.69 -18.95
N THR A 10 -9.98 -29.44 -18.31
CA THR A 10 -10.28 -29.29 -16.88
C THR A 10 -9.05 -29.60 -16.03
N LEU A 11 -8.29 -30.65 -16.37
CA LEU A 11 -7.04 -30.99 -15.68
C LEU A 11 -5.97 -29.90 -15.85
N TRP A 12 -5.73 -29.43 -17.07
CA TRP A 12 -4.73 -28.40 -17.33
C TRP A 12 -5.08 -27.06 -16.67
N SER A 13 -6.35 -26.67 -16.70
CA SER A 13 -6.82 -25.45 -16.04
C SER A 13 -6.77 -25.58 -14.51
N PHE A 14 -6.99 -26.77 -13.93
CA PHE A 14 -6.76 -27.03 -12.50
C PHE A 14 -5.29 -26.82 -12.11
N ILE A 15 -4.36 -27.37 -12.90
CA ILE A 15 -2.91 -27.20 -12.67
C ILE A 15 -2.53 -25.72 -12.75
N GLY A 16 -2.98 -25.03 -13.81
CA GLY A 16 -2.72 -23.60 -14.00
C GLY A 16 -3.32 -22.73 -12.90
N MET A 17 -4.55 -23.00 -12.48
CA MET A 17 -5.21 -22.29 -11.37
C MET A 17 -4.44 -22.50 -10.05
N THR A 18 -4.03 -23.74 -9.77
CA THR A 18 -3.27 -24.05 -8.54
C THR A 18 -1.94 -23.33 -8.53
N PHE A 19 -1.20 -23.39 -9.64
CA PHE A 19 0.09 -22.71 -9.78
C PHE A 19 -0.04 -21.19 -9.61
N THR A 20 -0.97 -20.56 -10.34
CA THR A 20 -1.23 -19.12 -10.22
C THR A 20 -1.75 -18.72 -8.84
N GLY A 21 -2.56 -19.57 -8.21
CA GLY A 21 -3.03 -19.36 -6.84
C GLY A 21 -1.90 -19.39 -5.80
N ILE A 22 -0.91 -20.28 -5.97
CA ILE A 22 0.30 -20.31 -5.12
C ILE A 22 1.10 -19.02 -5.30
N ILE A 23 1.29 -18.55 -6.53
CA ILE A 23 1.98 -17.28 -6.78
C ILE A 23 1.24 -16.12 -6.10
N LEU A 24 -0.08 -16.01 -6.27
CA LEU A 24 -0.89 -14.96 -5.65
C LEU A 24 -0.96 -15.07 -4.12
N PHE A 25 -0.76 -16.27 -3.56
CA PHE A 25 -0.63 -16.46 -2.11
C PHE A 25 0.67 -15.85 -1.57
N ILE A 26 1.75 -15.88 -2.37
CA ILE A 26 3.09 -15.38 -1.99
C ILE A 26 3.24 -13.88 -2.27
N VAL A 27 2.63 -13.38 -3.36
CA VAL A 27 2.71 -11.97 -3.76
C VAL A 27 2.02 -11.09 -2.71
N PRO A 28 2.67 -10.01 -2.22
CA PRO A 28 2.09 -9.15 -1.21
C PRO A 28 0.90 -8.33 -1.76
N GLU A 29 0.24 -7.58 -0.88
CA GLU A 29 -0.83 -6.66 -1.29
C GLU A 29 -0.37 -5.66 -2.36
N GLY A 30 -1.31 -5.16 -3.18
CA GLY A 30 -1.00 -4.30 -4.33
C GLY A 30 -0.12 -3.11 -3.95
N ARG A 31 -0.45 -2.45 -2.85
CA ARG A 31 0.33 -1.32 -2.31
C ARG A 31 1.84 -1.62 -2.20
N VAL A 32 2.20 -2.78 -1.64
CA VAL A 32 3.61 -3.16 -1.44
C VAL A 32 4.21 -3.67 -2.75
N ALA A 33 3.44 -4.44 -3.53
CA ALA A 33 3.90 -5.00 -4.79
C ALA A 33 4.25 -3.91 -5.82
N TYR A 34 3.43 -2.86 -5.94
CA TYR A 34 3.72 -1.74 -6.85
C TYR A 34 4.84 -0.85 -6.33
N TRP A 35 4.91 -0.64 -5.01
CA TRP A 35 6.00 0.12 -4.38
C TRP A 35 7.37 -0.57 -4.51
N ALA A 36 7.39 -1.90 -4.49
CA ALA A 36 8.56 -2.71 -4.80
C ALA A 36 8.88 -2.81 -6.30
N ASP A 37 7.96 -2.38 -7.18
CA ASP A 37 7.92 -2.75 -8.61
C ASP A 37 8.15 -4.26 -8.83
N LEU A 38 7.45 -5.09 -8.04
CA LEU A 38 7.71 -6.52 -7.93
C LEU A 38 7.35 -7.28 -9.22
N HIS A 39 8.33 -7.99 -9.76
CA HIS A 39 8.16 -8.92 -10.87
C HIS A 39 8.54 -10.35 -10.44
N ILE A 40 7.60 -11.27 -10.51
CA ILE A 40 7.83 -12.70 -10.23
C ILE A 40 7.78 -13.46 -11.56
N ILE A 41 8.87 -14.12 -11.92
CA ILE A 41 9.04 -14.84 -13.21
C ILE A 41 8.71 -13.89 -14.39
N GLY A 42 9.17 -12.64 -14.29
CA GLY A 42 9.00 -11.61 -15.32
C GLY A 42 7.61 -10.99 -15.43
N LEU A 43 6.64 -11.38 -14.58
CA LEU A 43 5.30 -10.82 -14.57
C LEU A 43 5.03 -9.98 -13.33
N THR A 44 4.27 -8.90 -13.50
CA THR A 44 3.77 -8.05 -12.41
C THR A 44 2.67 -8.75 -11.62
N LYS A 45 2.34 -8.22 -10.44
CA LYS A 45 1.18 -8.68 -9.65
C LYS A 45 -0.11 -8.73 -10.46
N ASP A 46 -0.38 -7.70 -11.26
CA ASP A 46 -1.62 -7.59 -12.04
C ASP A 46 -1.68 -8.65 -13.13
N GLN A 47 -0.57 -8.86 -13.84
CA GLN A 47 -0.48 -9.90 -14.86
C GLN A 47 -0.70 -11.31 -14.28
N TRP A 48 -0.20 -11.58 -13.08
CA TRP A 48 -0.53 -12.82 -12.37
C TRP A 48 -2.01 -12.92 -11.98
N GLY A 49 -2.62 -11.81 -11.57
CA GLY A 49 -4.05 -11.71 -11.29
C GLY A 49 -4.91 -11.98 -12.52
N ASP A 50 -4.55 -11.39 -13.66
CA ASP A 50 -5.22 -11.57 -14.95
C ASP A 50 -5.13 -13.03 -15.42
N LEU A 51 -3.94 -13.63 -15.32
CA LEU A 51 -3.72 -15.03 -15.66
C LEU A 51 -4.54 -15.96 -14.75
N HIS A 52 -4.53 -15.74 -13.44
CA HIS A 52 -5.32 -16.52 -12.51
C HIS A 52 -6.83 -16.41 -12.82
N THR A 53 -7.32 -15.21 -13.10
CA THR A 53 -8.75 -14.95 -13.36
C THR A 53 -9.21 -15.65 -14.64
N THR A 54 -8.46 -15.48 -15.74
CA THR A 54 -8.79 -16.07 -17.03
C THR A 54 -8.69 -17.60 -17.02
N ILE A 55 -7.66 -18.17 -16.38
CA ILE A 55 -7.55 -19.63 -16.18
C ILE A 55 -8.67 -20.15 -15.27
N SER A 56 -9.07 -19.39 -14.24
CA SER A 56 -10.16 -19.78 -13.35
C SER A 56 -11.51 -19.81 -14.05
N ALA A 57 -11.77 -18.85 -14.95
CA ALA A 57 -12.95 -18.88 -15.81
C ALA A 57 -12.95 -20.13 -16.71
N LEU A 58 -11.80 -20.46 -17.32
CA LEU A 58 -11.65 -21.69 -18.12
C LEU A 58 -11.90 -22.95 -17.29
N PHE A 59 -11.36 -23.03 -16.07
CA PHE A 59 -11.60 -24.15 -15.15
C PHE A 59 -13.08 -24.27 -14.77
N MET A 60 -13.74 -23.16 -14.47
CA MET A 60 -15.16 -23.16 -14.11
C MET A 60 -16.02 -23.66 -15.28
N ILE A 61 -15.83 -23.12 -16.50
CA ILE A 61 -16.57 -23.53 -17.69
C ILE A 61 -16.30 -25.00 -18.03
N SER A 62 -15.02 -25.38 -18.08
CA SER A 62 -14.63 -26.76 -18.40
C SER A 62 -15.07 -27.75 -17.32
N GLY A 63 -15.06 -27.37 -16.04
CA GLY A 63 -15.56 -28.15 -14.92
C GLY A 63 -17.07 -28.38 -14.97
N LEU A 64 -17.86 -27.36 -15.34
CA LEU A 64 -19.30 -27.51 -15.58
C LEU A 64 -19.57 -28.47 -16.74
N LEU A 65 -18.87 -28.30 -17.87
CA LEU A 65 -18.98 -29.20 -19.02
C LEU A 65 -18.53 -30.62 -18.65
N HIS A 66 -17.45 -30.77 -17.90
CA HIS A 66 -16.94 -32.06 -17.44
C HIS A 66 -17.97 -32.77 -16.55
N THR A 67 -18.58 -32.04 -15.61
CA THR A 67 -19.65 -32.54 -14.73
C THR A 67 -20.86 -32.99 -15.53
N TYR A 68 -21.32 -32.17 -16.49
CA TYR A 68 -22.45 -32.51 -17.35
C TYR A 68 -22.18 -33.74 -18.24
N LEU A 69 -21.04 -33.77 -18.93
CA LEU A 69 -20.70 -34.86 -19.85
C LEU A 69 -20.44 -36.19 -19.14
N ASN A 70 -20.03 -36.14 -17.87
CA ASN A 70 -19.77 -37.30 -17.03
C ASN A 70 -20.85 -37.51 -15.95
N TRP A 71 -22.03 -36.93 -16.12
CA TRP A 71 -23.13 -37.00 -15.14
C TRP A 71 -23.49 -38.43 -14.75
N ASN A 72 -23.51 -39.35 -15.72
CA ASN A 72 -23.77 -40.76 -15.45
C ASN A 72 -22.77 -41.35 -14.44
N ALA A 73 -21.48 -41.03 -14.57
CA ALA A 73 -20.44 -41.48 -13.64
C ALA A 73 -20.64 -40.87 -12.24
N ILE A 74 -21.08 -39.62 -12.16
CA ILE A 74 -21.41 -38.96 -10.89
C ILE A 74 -22.58 -39.66 -10.21
N VAL A 75 -23.68 -39.91 -10.93
CA VAL A 75 -24.87 -40.60 -10.41
C VAL A 75 -24.55 -42.04 -9.98
N LEU A 76 -23.57 -42.69 -10.60
CA LEU A 76 -23.08 -44.01 -10.18
C LEU A 76 -22.54 -44.02 -8.73
N TYR A 77 -21.93 -42.94 -8.25
CA TYR A 77 -21.49 -42.82 -6.85
C TYR A 77 -22.65 -42.75 -5.84
N PHE A 78 -23.86 -42.43 -6.32
CA PHE A 78 -25.08 -42.43 -5.52
C PHE A 78 -25.89 -43.72 -5.67
N LYS A 79 -25.46 -44.71 -6.47
CA LYS A 79 -26.20 -45.96 -6.64
C LYS A 79 -25.73 -47.01 -5.62
N SER A 80 -26.70 -47.64 -4.95
CA SER A 80 -26.47 -48.81 -4.10
C SER A 80 -26.18 -50.07 -4.94
N LYS A 81 -25.71 -51.15 -4.30
CA LYS A 81 -25.58 -52.50 -4.95
C LYS A 81 -26.88 -52.95 -5.63
N ALA A 82 -28.04 -52.47 -5.17
CA ALA A 82 -29.36 -52.72 -5.74
C ALA A 82 -29.76 -51.75 -6.88
N LYS A 83 -28.83 -50.94 -7.40
CA LYS A 83 -29.03 -49.94 -8.48
C LYS A 83 -30.04 -48.82 -8.19
N LYS A 84 -30.54 -48.71 -6.96
CA LYS A 84 -31.36 -47.56 -6.49
C LYS A 84 -30.46 -46.38 -6.11
N ILE A 85 -30.89 -45.17 -6.46
CA ILE A 85 -30.23 -43.92 -6.03
C ILE A 85 -30.47 -43.75 -4.53
N VAL A 86 -29.38 -43.67 -3.76
CA VAL A 86 -29.35 -43.40 -2.33
C VAL A 86 -28.45 -42.19 -2.14
N ILE A 87 -29.01 -41.08 -1.67
CA ILE A 87 -28.28 -39.82 -1.54
C ILE A 87 -27.34 -39.87 -0.32
N PHE A 88 -27.81 -40.41 0.81
CA PHE A 88 -27.05 -40.54 2.04
C PHE A 88 -26.20 -41.82 2.09
N THR A 89 -25.27 -41.96 1.14
CA THR A 89 -24.22 -42.99 1.27
C THR A 89 -23.18 -42.56 2.32
N PRO A 90 -22.43 -43.50 2.92
CA PRO A 90 -21.30 -43.16 3.78
C PRO A 90 -20.31 -42.20 3.09
N SER A 91 -20.00 -42.43 1.81
CA SER A 91 -19.11 -41.56 1.03
C SER A 91 -19.64 -40.13 0.88
N PHE A 92 -20.93 -39.96 0.56
CA PHE A 92 -21.56 -38.64 0.49
C PHE A 92 -21.57 -37.94 1.86
N THR A 93 -21.88 -38.70 2.91
CA THR A 93 -21.94 -38.16 4.28
C THR A 93 -20.56 -37.68 4.73
N ILE A 94 -19.53 -38.50 4.52
CA ILE A 94 -18.14 -38.15 4.87
C ILE A 94 -17.65 -36.96 4.04
N SER A 95 -17.87 -36.93 2.72
CA SER A 95 -17.43 -35.80 1.89
C SER A 95 -18.14 -34.49 2.27
N THR A 96 -19.43 -34.56 2.60
CA THR A 96 -20.20 -33.41 3.10
C THR A 96 -19.69 -32.93 4.46
N ILE A 97 -19.41 -33.85 5.39
CA ILE A 97 -18.85 -33.50 6.70
C ILE A 97 -17.49 -32.81 6.53
N ILE A 98 -16.59 -33.34 5.68
CA ILE A 98 -15.28 -32.72 5.43
C ILE A 98 -15.47 -31.31 4.86
N PHE A 99 -16.35 -31.14 3.86
CA PHE A 99 -16.65 -29.83 3.29
C PHE A 99 -17.18 -28.83 4.34
N LEU A 100 -18.12 -29.27 5.18
CA LEU A 100 -18.66 -28.44 6.27
C LEU A 100 -17.60 -28.12 7.33
N ILE A 101 -16.71 -29.06 7.66
CA ILE A 101 -15.59 -28.83 8.57
C ILE A 101 -14.69 -27.70 8.05
N PHE A 102 -14.39 -27.68 6.74
CA PHE A 102 -13.59 -26.60 6.15
C PHE A 102 -14.30 -25.24 6.21
N ILE A 103 -15.61 -25.20 5.93
CA ILE A 103 -16.41 -23.96 6.03
C ILE A 103 -16.44 -23.47 7.48
N VAL A 104 -16.90 -24.31 8.41
CA VAL A 104 -17.09 -23.97 9.81
C VAL A 104 -15.75 -23.64 10.46
N GLY A 105 -14.73 -24.46 10.23
CA GLY A 105 -13.38 -24.27 10.76
C GLY A 105 -12.73 -22.98 10.27
N THR A 106 -12.90 -22.62 9.00
CA THR A 106 -12.42 -21.34 8.46
C THR A 106 -13.21 -20.16 9.03
N TYR A 107 -14.54 -20.25 9.07
CA TYR A 107 -15.42 -19.19 9.58
C TYR A 107 -15.13 -18.85 11.06
N TYR A 108 -14.99 -19.87 11.91
CA TYR A 108 -14.65 -19.71 13.33
C TYR A 108 -13.14 -19.57 13.60
N LYS A 109 -12.30 -19.56 12.56
CA LYS A 109 -10.84 -19.44 12.67
C LYS A 109 -10.22 -20.46 13.64
N VAL A 110 -10.64 -21.72 13.53
CA VAL A 110 -10.10 -22.84 14.32
C VAL A 110 -8.84 -23.39 13.64
N SER A 111 -7.88 -23.93 14.41
CA SER A 111 -6.71 -24.64 13.84
C SER A 111 -7.15 -25.96 13.18
N PRO A 112 -6.57 -26.37 12.02
CA PRO A 112 -5.44 -25.75 11.31
C PRO A 112 -5.83 -24.64 10.31
N PHE A 113 -7.11 -24.35 10.13
CA PHE A 113 -7.60 -23.40 9.11
C PHE A 113 -7.07 -21.98 9.34
N LYS A 114 -7.07 -21.52 10.60
CA LYS A 114 -6.47 -20.24 10.98
C LYS A 114 -4.98 -20.19 10.67
N ASP A 115 -4.26 -21.29 10.84
CA ASP A 115 -2.80 -21.31 10.70
C ASP A 115 -2.39 -21.04 9.25
N LEU A 116 -3.17 -21.53 8.27
CA LEU A 116 -2.99 -21.22 6.86
C LEU A 116 -3.20 -19.73 6.54
N LEU A 117 -4.20 -19.10 7.16
CA LEU A 117 -4.47 -17.66 6.99
C LEU A 117 -3.34 -16.83 7.60
N VAL A 118 -2.91 -17.18 8.83
CA VAL A 118 -1.78 -16.53 9.50
C VAL A 118 -0.49 -16.71 8.71
N LEU A 119 -0.28 -17.87 8.08
CA LEU A 119 0.87 -18.08 7.19
C LEU A 119 0.82 -17.10 6.00
N SER A 120 -0.34 -16.93 5.36
CA SER A 120 -0.50 -15.95 4.28
C SER A 120 -0.14 -14.54 4.75
N ASP A 121 -0.63 -14.15 5.91
CA ASP A 121 -0.39 -12.82 6.47
C ASP A 121 1.10 -12.62 6.82
N LYS A 122 1.76 -13.62 7.40
CA LYS A 122 3.21 -13.59 7.68
C LYS A 122 4.04 -13.46 6.41
N VAL A 123 3.67 -14.18 5.34
CA VAL A 123 4.37 -14.05 4.05
C VAL A 123 4.23 -12.63 3.52
N LYS A 124 3.02 -12.05 3.57
CA LYS A 124 2.77 -10.67 3.15
C LYS A 124 3.50 -9.64 4.02
N GLU A 125 3.54 -9.83 5.33
CA GLU A 125 4.26 -8.95 6.27
C GLU A 125 5.77 -8.96 6.00
N SER A 126 6.34 -10.12 5.69
CA SER A 126 7.78 -10.22 5.40
C SER A 126 8.21 -9.38 4.19
N TRP A 127 7.29 -9.09 3.26
CA TRP A 127 7.52 -8.14 2.18
C TRP A 127 7.46 -6.68 2.67
N ARG A 128 6.50 -6.35 3.55
CA ARG A 128 6.39 -5.02 4.16
C ARG A 128 7.64 -4.65 4.95
N GLU A 129 8.17 -5.58 5.73
CA GLU A 129 9.39 -5.35 6.51
C GLU A 129 10.64 -5.10 5.63
N LYS A 130 10.69 -5.73 4.45
CA LYS A 130 11.85 -5.61 3.53
C LYS A 130 11.80 -4.40 2.62
N VAL A 131 10.60 -4.06 2.12
CA VAL A 131 10.39 -3.03 1.09
C VAL A 131 9.90 -1.71 1.72
N GLY A 132 9.39 -1.77 2.95
CA GLY A 132 8.64 -0.68 3.54
C GLY A 132 7.24 -0.55 2.95
N THR A 133 6.56 0.53 3.35
CA THR A 133 5.24 0.88 2.85
C THR A 133 5.30 2.23 2.15
N PRO A 134 4.60 2.42 1.02
CA PRO A 134 4.53 3.72 0.40
C PRO A 134 3.83 4.70 1.35
N PRO A 135 4.18 6.01 1.26
CA PRO A 135 3.61 7.04 2.12
C PRO A 135 2.09 7.13 1.99
N TYR A 136 1.55 6.88 0.80
CA TYR A 136 0.12 6.79 0.54
C TYR A 136 -0.19 5.81 -0.61
N PRO A 137 -1.44 5.37 -0.80
CA PRO A 137 -1.81 4.45 -1.88
C PRO A 137 -1.44 5.03 -3.25
N HIS A 138 -0.79 4.22 -4.10
CA HIS A 138 -0.35 4.61 -5.43
C HIS A 138 0.64 5.79 -5.48
N ALA A 139 1.48 5.94 -4.45
CA ALA A 139 2.55 6.93 -4.44
C ALA A 139 3.49 6.80 -5.65
N GLU A 140 3.75 5.56 -6.11
CA GLU A 140 4.57 5.28 -7.28
C GLU A 140 4.03 5.93 -8.57
N LEU A 141 2.72 6.11 -8.69
CA LEU A 141 2.09 6.71 -9.87
C LEU A 141 2.06 8.24 -9.80
N SER A 142 2.40 8.84 -8.65
CA SER A 142 2.41 10.28 -8.47
C SER A 142 3.64 10.90 -9.12
N LYS A 143 3.51 12.16 -9.52
CA LYS A 143 4.67 12.96 -9.95
C LYS A 143 5.60 13.18 -8.76
N LEU A 144 6.90 13.32 -9.01
CA LEU A 144 7.88 13.60 -7.96
C LEU A 144 7.49 14.84 -7.13
N ASN A 145 7.08 15.92 -7.79
CA ASN A 145 6.66 17.16 -7.13
C ASN A 145 5.42 16.98 -6.24
N ASP A 146 4.41 16.27 -6.74
CA ASP A 146 3.18 16.00 -5.97
C ASP A 146 3.46 15.11 -4.75
N LEU A 147 4.37 14.15 -4.90
CA LEU A 147 4.81 13.27 -3.83
C LEU A 147 5.55 14.08 -2.75
N CYS A 148 6.53 14.91 -3.13
CA CYS A 148 7.25 15.79 -2.20
C CYS A 148 6.28 16.72 -1.46
N LYS A 149 5.34 17.34 -2.19
CA LYS A 149 4.36 18.25 -1.60
C LYS A 149 3.47 17.58 -0.55
N LYS A 150 3.05 16.33 -0.80
CA LYS A 150 2.20 15.58 0.15
C LYS A 150 2.96 15.19 1.42
N GLU A 151 4.23 14.85 1.27
CA GLU A 151 5.09 14.47 2.40
C GLU A 151 5.74 15.68 3.08
N GLY A 152 5.54 16.90 2.57
CA GLY A 152 6.09 18.13 3.13
C GLY A 152 7.59 18.30 2.88
N LEU A 153 8.13 17.66 1.84
CA LEU A 153 9.53 17.76 1.42
C LEU A 153 9.73 18.91 0.43
N ASP A 154 10.83 19.66 0.58
CA ASP A 154 11.23 20.65 -0.42
C ASP A 154 11.77 19.96 -1.66
N ILE A 155 11.10 20.18 -2.79
CA ILE A 155 11.46 19.62 -4.09
C ILE A 155 12.89 19.99 -4.51
N ASN A 156 13.40 21.15 -4.11
CA ASN A 156 14.77 21.57 -4.44
C ASN A 156 15.81 20.71 -3.72
N VAL A 157 15.57 20.40 -2.44
CA VAL A 157 16.39 19.48 -1.64
C VAL A 157 16.39 18.10 -2.28
N VAL A 158 15.21 17.58 -2.61
CA VAL A 158 15.05 16.26 -3.26
C VAL A 158 15.75 16.23 -4.61
N VAL A 159 15.57 17.24 -5.46
CA VAL A 159 16.27 17.34 -6.75
C VAL A 159 17.78 17.31 -6.59
N GLN A 160 18.32 17.97 -5.56
CA GLN A 160 19.75 17.96 -5.29
C GLN A 160 20.23 16.56 -4.86
N ILE A 161 19.49 15.89 -3.97
CA ILE A 161 19.77 14.49 -3.59
C ILE A 161 19.80 13.60 -4.83
N LEU A 162 18.80 13.70 -5.71
CA LEU A 162 18.72 12.90 -6.92
C LEU A 162 19.93 13.15 -7.85
N LYS A 163 20.31 14.42 -8.06
CA LYS A 163 21.46 14.78 -8.90
C LYS A 163 22.77 14.25 -8.33
N ASP A 164 23.02 14.45 -7.04
CA ASP A 164 24.28 14.07 -6.40
C ASP A 164 24.44 12.55 -6.26
N ASN A 165 23.32 11.82 -6.31
CA ASN A 165 23.31 10.35 -6.36
C ASN A 165 23.17 9.79 -7.79
N ASN A 166 23.41 10.61 -8.81
CA ASN A 166 23.38 10.22 -10.24
C ASN A 166 22.04 9.61 -10.69
N VAL A 167 20.93 9.98 -10.06
CA VAL A 167 19.59 9.55 -10.47
C VAL A 167 19.16 10.37 -11.68
N GLN A 168 18.88 9.67 -12.78
CA GLN A 168 18.41 10.23 -14.03
C GLN A 168 16.92 10.53 -13.96
N PHE A 169 16.54 11.80 -14.09
CA PHE A 169 15.15 12.22 -14.24
C PHE A 169 15.09 13.41 -15.21
N SER A 170 13.97 13.59 -15.89
CA SER A 170 13.80 14.65 -16.89
C SER A 170 13.17 15.91 -16.30
N SER A 171 12.25 15.76 -15.34
CA SER A 171 11.55 16.87 -14.69
C SER A 171 10.94 16.43 -13.36
N PRO A 172 10.73 17.34 -12.37
CA PRO A 172 9.90 17.08 -11.19
C PRO A 172 8.45 16.65 -11.48
N ASP A 173 7.97 16.87 -12.71
CA ASP A 173 6.65 16.42 -13.17
C ASP A 173 6.62 14.96 -13.66
N GLU A 174 7.77 14.29 -13.73
CA GLU A 174 7.85 12.88 -14.12
C GLU A 174 7.29 11.99 -13.00
N LYS A 175 6.65 10.88 -13.38
CA LYS A 175 6.11 9.92 -12.40
C LYS A 175 7.24 9.26 -11.64
N PHE A 176 7.04 9.08 -10.34
CA PHE A 176 8.05 8.50 -9.47
C PHE A 176 8.45 7.07 -9.89
N LEU A 177 7.49 6.26 -10.36
CA LEU A 177 7.73 4.93 -10.92
C LEU A 177 8.63 4.98 -12.16
N ASP A 178 8.42 5.94 -13.06
CA ASP A 178 9.18 6.05 -14.30
C ASP A 178 10.63 6.47 -14.00
N ILE A 179 10.81 7.42 -13.07
CA ILE A 179 12.14 7.78 -12.55
C ILE A 179 12.82 6.55 -11.96
N SER A 180 12.13 5.77 -11.13
CA SER A 180 12.69 4.58 -10.48
C SER A 180 13.17 3.56 -11.52
N ARG A 181 12.32 3.21 -12.49
CA ARG A 181 12.62 2.24 -13.54
C ARG A 181 13.76 2.68 -14.45
N LYS A 182 13.80 3.96 -14.82
CA LYS A 182 14.90 4.54 -15.62
C LYS A 182 16.26 4.35 -14.96
N ASN A 183 16.27 4.33 -13.63
CA ASN A 183 17.46 4.15 -12.81
C ASN A 183 17.67 2.71 -12.33
N LYS A 184 16.86 1.75 -12.81
CA LYS A 184 16.86 0.34 -12.37
C LYS A 184 16.66 0.19 -10.86
N LEU A 185 15.92 1.11 -10.26
CA LEU A 185 15.51 1.10 -8.87
C LEU A 185 14.01 0.79 -8.78
N SER A 186 13.57 0.27 -7.64
CA SER A 186 12.16 0.28 -7.28
C SER A 186 11.77 1.64 -6.67
N PRO A 187 10.49 2.02 -6.69
CA PRO A 187 9.99 3.19 -5.97
C PRO A 187 10.43 3.20 -4.50
N SER A 188 10.32 2.06 -3.81
CA SER A 188 10.83 1.91 -2.43
C SER A 188 12.30 2.28 -2.28
N SER A 189 13.20 1.69 -3.07
CA SER A 189 14.63 1.98 -2.94
C SER A 189 14.99 3.42 -3.30
N LEU A 190 14.28 4.03 -4.26
CA LEU A 190 14.45 5.44 -4.58
C LEU A 190 13.96 6.34 -3.43
N TRP A 191 12.87 5.95 -2.78
CA TRP A 191 12.33 6.68 -1.63
C TRP A 191 13.26 6.58 -0.41
N ASP A 192 13.76 5.39 -0.10
CA ASP A 192 14.72 5.18 0.98
C ASP A 192 15.98 6.03 0.79
N LEU A 193 16.45 6.20 -0.45
CA LEU A 193 17.56 7.09 -0.78
C LEU A 193 17.24 8.55 -0.45
N ILE A 194 16.02 9.01 -0.75
CA ILE A 194 15.59 10.37 -0.45
C ILE A 194 15.48 10.56 1.06
N GLU A 195 14.75 9.67 1.75
CA GLU A 195 14.48 9.76 3.18
C GLU A 195 15.77 9.70 4.01
N SER A 196 16.71 8.81 3.67
CA SER A 196 17.98 8.67 4.40
C SER A 196 18.93 9.86 4.25
N LYS A 197 18.74 10.71 3.24
CA LYS A 197 19.62 11.85 2.93
C LYS A 197 18.95 13.21 3.12
N TYR A 198 17.63 13.23 3.34
CA TYR A 198 16.86 14.47 3.33
C TYR A 198 17.37 15.48 4.36
N ASP A 199 17.46 15.08 5.63
CA ASP A 199 17.91 15.96 6.73
C ASP A 199 19.34 16.50 6.48
N GLU A 200 20.25 15.66 5.96
CA GLU A 200 21.62 16.07 5.64
C GLU A 200 21.67 17.19 4.56
N TYR A 201 20.77 17.14 3.58
CA TYR A 201 20.74 18.10 2.48
C TYR A 201 19.92 19.35 2.82
N GLU A 202 18.86 19.21 3.61
CA GLU A 202 18.06 20.32 4.11
C GLU A 202 18.95 21.27 4.93
N ASP A 203 19.73 20.72 5.88
CA ASP A 203 20.67 21.50 6.70
C ASP A 203 21.75 22.20 5.86
N LYS A 204 22.26 21.55 4.80
CA LYS A 204 23.27 22.15 3.90
C LYS A 204 22.69 23.33 3.11
N ILE A 205 21.46 23.22 2.65
CA ILE A 205 20.80 24.27 1.86
C ILE A 205 20.38 25.43 2.77
N GLU A 206 19.84 25.17 3.96
CA GLU A 206 19.56 26.21 4.95
C GLU A 206 20.84 26.91 5.44
N GLY A 207 21.91 26.16 5.68
CA GLY A 207 23.22 26.70 6.05
C GLY A 207 23.88 27.55 4.95
N ALA A 208 23.75 27.15 3.68
CA ALA A 208 24.27 27.92 2.53
C ALA A 208 23.47 29.20 2.27
N ASN A 209 22.14 29.16 2.46
CA ASN A 209 21.28 30.33 2.31
C ASN A 209 21.53 31.38 3.40
N ASN A 210 21.94 30.96 4.60
CA ASN A 210 22.33 31.87 5.70
C ASN A 210 23.73 32.49 5.51
N ALA A 211 24.60 31.90 4.70
CA ALA A 211 25.92 32.48 4.36
C ALA A 211 25.86 33.50 3.21
N THR A 212 24.74 33.56 2.48
CA THR A 212 24.64 34.31 1.21
C THR A 212 23.39 35.20 1.10
N SER A 213 22.93 35.79 2.21
CA SER A 213 21.75 36.67 2.18
C SER A 213 21.81 37.87 3.16
N GLU A 214 22.76 38.79 2.93
CA GLU A 214 22.37 40.20 2.97
C GLU A 214 21.62 40.51 1.67
N LYS A 215 20.32 40.84 1.80
CA LYS A 215 19.36 41.25 0.75
C LYS A 215 18.83 40.13 -0.16
N MET A 216 17.72 39.54 0.26
CA MET A 216 16.42 39.77 -0.38
C MET A 216 15.33 39.09 0.44
N VAL A 217 14.39 39.89 0.94
CA VAL A 217 13.16 39.42 1.59
C VAL A 217 12.30 38.79 0.50
N SER A 218 12.28 37.46 0.47
CA SER A 218 11.25 36.66 -0.21
C SER A 218 10.45 35.95 0.87
N GLU A 219 9.13 36.02 0.78
CA GLU A 219 8.16 35.43 1.70
C GLU A 219 8.39 33.92 1.87
N ASN A 220 9.12 33.54 2.93
CA ASN A 220 9.31 32.15 3.30
C ASN A 220 7.99 31.54 3.77
N GLN A 221 7.50 30.55 3.01
CA GLN A 221 6.59 29.56 3.56
C GLN A 221 7.33 28.74 4.62
N PRO A 222 6.72 28.52 5.79
CA PRO A 222 7.38 27.85 6.91
C PRO A 222 7.48 26.34 6.69
N THR A 223 8.69 25.81 6.61
CA THR A 223 8.95 24.37 6.67
C THR A 223 8.96 23.88 8.12
N GLY A 224 8.68 22.58 8.34
CA GLY A 224 8.76 21.95 9.66
C GLY A 224 7.65 22.27 10.65
N LEU A 225 6.54 22.90 10.22
CA LEU A 225 5.44 23.30 11.10
C LEU A 225 4.90 22.15 11.97
N GLY A 226 4.72 20.96 11.41
CA GLY A 226 4.11 19.84 12.14
C GLY A 226 4.89 19.40 13.38
N LYS A 227 6.23 19.41 13.34
CA LYS A 227 7.08 18.97 14.45
C LYS A 227 7.40 20.09 15.45
N MET A 228 7.08 21.34 15.10
CA MET A 228 7.42 22.52 15.90
C MET A 228 6.46 22.68 17.09
N LYS A 229 7.02 22.89 18.29
CA LYS A 229 6.23 23.18 19.49
C LYS A 229 5.61 24.56 19.44
N LEU A 230 4.48 24.77 20.11
CA LEU A 230 3.83 26.08 20.19
C LEU A 230 4.74 27.15 20.81
N SER A 231 5.55 26.77 21.81
CA SER A 231 6.57 27.64 22.41
C SER A 231 7.72 28.01 21.46
N GLU A 232 8.14 27.09 20.60
CA GLU A 232 9.15 27.34 19.56
C GLU A 232 8.60 28.22 18.45
N PHE A 233 7.34 27.97 18.07
CA PHE A 233 6.59 28.78 17.12
C PHE A 233 6.47 30.24 17.58
N SER A 234 6.06 30.45 18.83
CA SER A 234 5.94 31.77 19.46
C SER A 234 7.27 32.55 19.39
N LYS A 235 8.40 31.89 19.71
CA LYS A 235 9.73 32.48 19.61
C LYS A 235 10.14 32.80 18.17
N LYS A 236 9.91 31.85 17.24
CA LYS A 236 10.31 31.97 15.82
C LYS A 236 9.58 33.11 15.11
N TYR A 237 8.28 33.27 15.38
CA TYR A 237 7.44 34.27 14.69
C TYR A 237 7.19 35.56 15.48
N LYS A 238 7.82 35.69 16.66
CA LYS A 238 7.68 36.82 17.60
C LYS A 238 6.21 37.08 17.98
N ILE A 239 5.48 36.02 18.31
CA ILE A 239 4.09 36.08 18.80
C ILE A 239 4.14 35.74 20.29
N SER A 240 3.44 36.48 21.16
CA SER A 240 3.37 36.10 22.58
C SER A 240 2.73 34.71 22.74
N ILE A 241 3.30 33.87 23.59
CA ILE A 241 2.79 32.51 23.83
C ILE A 241 1.35 32.56 24.36
N ASP A 242 1.05 33.54 25.20
CA ASP A 242 -0.28 33.78 25.75
C ASP A 242 -1.28 34.16 24.65
N ASP A 243 -0.90 35.02 23.71
CA ASP A 243 -1.76 35.45 22.60
C ASP A 243 -2.03 34.29 21.62
N ALA A 244 -1.04 33.43 21.39
CA ALA A 244 -1.19 32.23 20.59
C ALA A 244 -2.18 31.23 21.24
N ILE A 245 -2.05 31.02 22.56
CA ILE A 245 -2.97 30.17 23.34
C ILE A 245 -4.39 30.75 23.33
N ILE A 246 -4.55 32.05 23.53
CA ILE A 246 -5.85 32.73 23.49
C ILE A 246 -6.51 32.59 22.12
N THR A 247 -5.75 32.81 21.04
CA THR A 247 -6.23 32.70 19.65
C THR A 247 -6.71 31.29 19.34
N LEU A 248 -5.92 30.28 19.70
CA LEU A 248 -6.27 28.87 19.48
C LEU A 248 -7.45 28.41 20.35
N LYS A 249 -7.54 28.86 21.61
CA LYS A 249 -8.70 28.57 22.48
C LYS A 249 -9.99 29.19 21.94
N LYS A 250 -9.92 30.40 21.36
CA LYS A 250 -11.08 31.07 20.76
C LYS A 250 -11.66 30.29 19.58
N GLU A 251 -10.81 29.62 18.80
CA GLU A 251 -11.21 28.73 17.72
C GLU A 251 -11.55 27.30 18.19
N GLY A 252 -11.59 27.07 19.51
CA GLY A 252 -12.02 25.82 20.12
C GLY A 252 -10.95 24.72 20.16
N PHE A 253 -9.68 25.06 20.03
CA PHE A 253 -8.56 24.14 20.30
C PHE A 253 -8.22 24.13 21.80
N ASN A 254 -7.61 23.05 22.29
CA ASN A 254 -7.05 22.97 23.64
C ASN A 254 -5.52 22.91 23.60
N PRO A 255 -4.84 24.04 23.30
CA PRO A 255 -3.40 24.09 23.13
C PRO A 255 -2.66 24.08 24.48
N LYS A 256 -1.47 23.46 24.50
CA LYS A 256 -0.46 23.61 25.56
C LYS A 256 0.87 24.06 24.95
N GLU A 257 1.72 24.68 25.75
CA GLU A 257 3.00 25.28 25.30
C GLU A 257 4.00 24.25 24.77
N ASP A 258 3.93 23.02 25.27
CA ASP A 258 4.80 21.89 24.96
C ASP A 258 4.29 21.04 23.79
N MET A 259 3.04 21.23 23.37
CA MET A 259 2.45 20.52 22.23
C MET A 259 2.99 21.03 20.90
N THR A 260 3.13 20.11 19.95
CA THR A 260 3.44 20.39 18.56
C THR A 260 2.22 20.93 17.82
N LEU A 261 2.44 21.71 16.76
CA LEU A 261 1.35 22.19 15.91
C LEU A 261 0.60 21.02 15.24
N LYS A 262 1.26 19.87 15.00
CA LYS A 262 0.58 18.65 14.53
C LYS A 262 -0.41 18.11 15.56
N GLU A 263 0.00 17.97 16.82
CA GLU A 263 -0.88 17.48 17.88
C GLU A 263 -2.07 18.43 18.12
N ILE A 264 -1.87 19.73 17.97
CA ILE A 264 -2.95 20.73 18.08
C ILE A 264 -3.90 20.62 16.87
N ALA A 265 -3.35 20.46 15.66
CA ALA A 265 -4.13 20.37 14.42
C ALA A 265 -4.98 19.08 14.36
N GLU A 266 -4.45 17.98 14.87
CA GLU A 266 -5.13 16.69 14.95
C GLU A 266 -6.39 16.71 15.83
N GLN A 267 -6.49 17.62 16.81
CA GLN A 267 -7.68 17.76 17.67
C GLN A 267 -8.96 18.06 16.87
N LYS A 268 -8.83 18.75 15.74
CA LYS A 268 -9.96 19.13 14.86
C LYS A 268 -9.78 18.67 13.41
N GLN A 269 -8.85 17.74 13.17
CA GLN A 269 -8.52 17.20 11.83
C GLN A 269 -8.15 18.29 10.80
N VAL A 270 -7.49 19.37 11.24
CA VAL A 270 -6.97 20.42 10.34
C VAL A 270 -5.50 20.16 10.03
N VAL A 271 -4.93 20.84 9.03
CA VAL A 271 -3.50 20.73 8.74
C VAL A 271 -2.70 21.77 9.55
N PRO A 272 -1.45 21.48 9.97
CA PRO A 272 -0.62 22.44 10.70
C PRO A 272 -0.43 23.80 9.98
N MET A 273 -0.54 23.82 8.65
CA MET A 273 -0.50 25.05 7.84
C MET A 273 -1.70 25.98 8.13
N ASP A 274 -2.89 25.43 8.40
CA ASP A 274 -4.07 26.24 8.72
C ASP A 274 -3.91 26.94 10.07
N LEU A 275 -3.22 26.29 11.02
CA LEU A 275 -2.86 26.90 12.31
C LEU A 275 -1.83 28.02 12.14
N TYR A 276 -0.86 27.84 11.24
CA TYR A 276 0.12 28.87 10.90
C TYR A 276 -0.56 30.13 10.36
N ASP A 277 -1.45 29.97 9.39
CA ASP A 277 -2.19 31.08 8.79
C ASP A 277 -3.09 31.77 9.82
N LEU A 278 -3.78 31.01 10.67
CA LEU A 278 -4.61 31.54 11.75
C LEU A 278 -3.81 32.42 12.73
N LEU A 279 -2.66 31.92 13.18
CA LEU A 279 -1.81 32.61 14.15
C LEU A 279 -1.14 33.86 13.56
N LEU A 280 -0.77 33.84 12.27
CA LEU A 280 -0.19 35.01 11.61
C LEU A 280 -1.22 36.03 11.12
N LYS A 281 -2.46 35.61 10.81
CA LYS A 281 -3.53 36.53 10.40
C LYS A 281 -3.90 37.52 11.52
N ASN A 282 -3.81 37.11 12.78
CA ASN A 282 -4.03 37.98 13.94
C ASN A 282 -2.86 38.93 14.24
N LYS A 283 -1.69 38.77 13.59
CA LYS A 283 -0.57 39.73 13.68
C LYS A 283 -0.80 41.02 12.87
N LYS A 284 -1.74 40.99 11.91
CA LYS A 284 -2.06 42.11 11.00
C LYS A 284 -3.17 43.05 11.53
N LYS A 285 -3.58 42.92 12.80
CA LYS A 285 -4.46 43.87 13.49
C LYS A 285 -3.75 44.38 14.74
#